data_AF-A0A8J2HMC9-F1
#
_entry.id   AF-A0A8J2HMC9-F1
#
_cell.length_a   1.000
_cell.length_b   1.000
_cell.length_c   1.000
_cell.angle_alpha   90.00
_cell.angle_beta   90.00
_cell.angle_gamma   90.00
#
_symmetry.space_group_name_H-M   'P 1'
#
loop_
_entity.id
_entity.type
_entity.pdbx_description
1 polymer ?
#
loop_
_entity_poly.entity_id
_entity_poly.type
_entity_poly.pdbx_seq_one_letter_code
_entity_poly.pdbx_strand_id
1 'polypeptide(L)' 'MIHKPCEKTYCAWGAVCVVSDNGIATCQCPSNCPKTLEHVCGTDDVTYLNQCLLRQTSCRDRKNTRILVR' A
#
# COMPACT_ATOMS: atom_id res chain seq x y z
N MET A 1 -23.76 9.62 -14.88
CA MET A 1 -23.22 8.58 -13.98
C MET A 1 -21.79 8.98 -13.61
N ILE A 2 -21.55 9.52 -12.41
CA ILE A 2 -20.21 9.90 -11.97
C ILE A 2 -19.60 8.66 -11.31
N HIS A 3 -18.69 7.96 -11.99
CA HIS A 3 -17.95 6.88 -11.33
C HIS A 3 -16.85 7.49 -10.47
N LYS A 4 -16.77 7.13 -9.19
CA LYS A 4 -15.69 7.63 -8.33
C LYS A 4 -14.38 7.01 -8.85
N PRO A 5 -13.32 7.79 -9.13
CA PRO A 5 -12.13 7.29 -9.84
C PRO A 5 -11.46 6.08 -9.16
N CYS A 6 -11.48 5.99 -7.84
CA CYS A 6 -10.89 4.88 -7.08
C CYS A 6 -11.86 3.72 -6.78
N GLU A 7 -13.11 3.77 -7.22
CA GLU A 7 -14.13 2.77 -6.88
C GLU A 7 -13.86 1.38 -7.49
N LYS A 8 -13.21 1.34 -8.66
CA LYS A 8 -12.84 0.10 -9.36
C LYS A 8 -11.37 0.04 -9.77
N THR A 9 -10.53 0.85 -9.13
CA THR A 9 -9.10 0.90 -9.40
C THR A 9 -8.35 0.02 -8.41
N TYR A 10 -7.64 -0.97 -8.93
CA TYR A 10 -6.79 -1.86 -8.14
C TYR A 10 -5.32 -1.47 -8.31
N CYS A 11 -4.63 -1.25 -7.19
CA CYS A 11 -3.22 -0.88 -7.17
C CYS A 11 -2.36 -2.08 -6.74
N ALA A 12 -1.24 -2.27 -7.44
CA ALA A 12 -0.31 -3.37 -7.17
C ALA A 12 0.69 -3.04 -6.05
N TRP A 13 1.33 -4.07 -5.51
CA TRP A 13 2.47 -3.97 -4.60
C TRP A 13 2.22 -3.17 -3.30
N GLY A 14 0.97 -3.04 -2.86
CA GLY A 14 0.63 -2.26 -1.66
C GLY A 14 0.49 -0.75 -1.91
N ALA A 15 0.48 -0.30 -3.16
CA ALA A 15 0.10 1.07 -3.52
C ALA A 15 -1.36 1.37 -3.15
N VAL A 16 -1.64 2.65 -2.92
CA VAL A 16 -2.96 3.19 -2.59
C VAL A 16 -3.48 4.00 -3.76
N CYS A 17 -4.77 3.87 -4.06
CA CYS A 17 -5.42 4.72 -5.06
C CYS A 17 -5.66 6.12 -4.48
N VAL A 18 -5.20 7.14 -5.20
CA VAL A 18 -5.44 8.56 -4.89
C VAL A 18 -5.96 9.28 -6.12
N VAL A 19 -6.81 10.28 -5.91
CA VAL A 19 -7.37 11.10 -7.00
C VAL A 19 -6.50 12.34 -7.15
N SER A 20 -5.93 12.56 -8.34
CA SER A 20 -5.16 13.76 -8.65
C SER A 20 -6.06 14.97 -8.91
N ASP A 21 -5.47 16.16 -8.98
CA ASP A 21 -6.21 17.43 -9.13
C ASP A 21 -7.11 17.50 -10.38
N ASN A 22 -6.77 16.74 -11.42
CA ASN A 22 -7.55 16.59 -12.65
C ASN A 22 -8.64 15.50 -12.57
N GLY A 23 -8.91 14.94 -11.38
CA GLY A 23 -9.95 13.92 -11.17
C GLY A 23 -9.57 12.51 -11.62
N ILE A 24 -8.28 12.24 -11.89
CA ILE A 24 -7.81 10.93 -12.38
C ILE A 24 -7.36 10.06 -11.19
N ALA A 25 -7.71 8.77 -11.23
CA ALA A 25 -7.18 7.80 -10.26
C ALA A 25 -5.72 7.45 -10.60
N THR A 26 -4.85 7.57 -9.60
CA THR A 26 -3.44 7.20 -9.69
C THR A 26 -3.07 6.28 -8.54
N CYS A 27 -2.19 5.31 -8.80
CA CYS A 27 -1.65 4.43 -7.77
C CYS A 27 -0.33 5.00 -7.26
N GLN A 28 -0.27 5.29 -5.96
CA GLN A 28 0.92 5.85 -5.33
C GLN A 28 1.33 5.00 -4.13
N CYS A 29 2.64 4.86 -3.91
CA CYS A 29 3.14 4.21 -2.70
C CYS A 29 2.76 5.04 -1.48
N PRO A 30 2.38 4.40 -0.35
CA PRO A 30 2.20 5.12 0.90
C PRO A 30 3.45 5.97 1.21
N SER A 31 3.28 7.28 1.37
CA SER A 31 4.37 8.21 1.70
C SER A 31 4.40 8.51 3.20
N ASN A 32 3.22 8.61 3.81
CA ASN A 32 3.04 8.90 5.22
C ASN A 32 2.57 7.65 5.97
N CYS A 33 3.50 6.99 6.67
CA CYS A 33 3.18 5.89 7.56
C CYS A 33 3.38 6.29 9.02
N PRO A 34 2.43 5.94 9.92
CA PRO A 34 2.64 6.11 11.35
C PRO A 34 3.81 5.25 11.81
N LYS A 35 4.50 5.68 12.87
CA LYS A 35 5.56 4.90 13.53
C LYS A 35 5.00 4.10 14.73
N THR A 36 3.78 3.58 14.60
CA THR A 36 3.16 2.72 15.62
C THR A 36 3.88 1.38 15.69
N LEU A 37 4.10 0.89 16.91
CA LEU A 37 4.69 -0.42 17.19
C LEU A 37 3.61 -1.50 17.08
N GLU A 38 3.32 -1.92 15.85
CA GLU A 38 2.31 -2.95 15.52
C GLU A 38 2.93 -3.96 14.57
N HIS A 39 3.95 -4.66 15.05
CA HIS A 39 4.82 -5.50 14.22
C HIS A 39 4.02 -6.50 13.37
N VAL A 40 4.41 -6.62 12.11
CA VAL A 40 3.89 -7.63 11.17
C VAL A 40 5.06 -8.37 10.52
N CYS A 41 4.90 -9.67 10.32
CA CYS A 41 5.83 -10.48 9.53
C CYS A 41 5.39 -10.48 8.07
N GLY A 42 6.31 -10.22 7.15
CA GLY A 42 6.10 -10.37 5.72
C GLY A 42 6.29 -11.81 5.25
N THR A 43 5.74 -12.13 4.08
CA THR A 43 6.03 -13.38 3.35
C THR A 43 7.45 -13.46 2.78
N ASP A 44 8.22 -12.38 2.94
CA ASP A 44 9.63 -12.25 2.58
C ASP A 44 10.56 -12.49 3.79
N ASP A 45 10.02 -13.05 4.89
CA ASP A 45 10.71 -13.31 6.16
C ASP A 45 11.25 -12.04 6.86
N VAL A 46 10.80 -10.86 6.46
CA VAL A 46 11.15 -9.57 7.09
C VAL A 46 10.06 -9.14 8.06
N THR A 47 10.44 -8.68 9.25
CA THR A 47 9.52 -8.03 10.19
C THR A 47 9.47 -6.53 9.93
N TYR A 48 8.26 -6.01 9.73
CA TYR A 48 8.01 -4.58 9.52
C TYR A 48 7.39 -3.99 10.79
N LEU A 49 7.75 -2.73 11.10
CA LEU A 49 7.25 -2.01 12.27
C LEU A 49 5.71 -1.96 12.33
N ASN A 50 5.06 -1.84 11.17
CA ASN A 50 3.61 -1.99 11.01
C ASN A 50 3.24 -2.28 9.55
N GLN A 51 1.95 -2.54 9.33
CA GLN A 51 1.40 -2.86 8.02
C GLN A 51 1.56 -1.74 6.98
N CYS A 52 1.55 -0.47 7.39
CA CYS A 52 1.77 0.64 6.46
C CYS A 52 3.19 0.59 5.89
N LEU A 53 4.18 0.37 6.78
CA LEU A 53 5.59 0.28 6.39
C LEU A 53 5.87 -0.94 5.52
N LEU A 54 5.22 -2.09 5.78
CA LEU A 54 5.26 -3.24 4.87
C LEU A 54 4.78 -2.84 3.46
N ARG A 55 3.60 -2.24 3.35
CA ARG A 55 3.04 -1.79 2.06
C ARG A 55 3.90 -0.75 1.37
N GLN A 56 4.45 0.20 2.12
CA GLN A 56 5.35 1.23 1.60
C GLN A 56 6.59 0.61 0.96
N THR A 57 7.29 -0.28 1.69
CA THR A 57 8.49 -0.96 1.19
C THR A 57 8.16 -1.86 0.01
N SER A 58 7.11 -2.68 0.14
CA SER A 58 6.63 -3.55 -0.95
C SER A 58 6.36 -2.76 -2.24
N CYS A 59 5.76 -1.57 -2.12
CA CYS A 59 5.42 -0.73 -3.27
C CYS A 59 6.66 -0.13 -3.93
N ARG A 60 7.58 0.41 -3.12
CA ARG A 60 8.84 1.01 -3.62
C ARG A 60 9.71 -0.03 -4.33
N ASP A 61 9.76 -1.24 -3.78
CA ASP A 61 10.56 -2.34 -4.32
C ASP A 61 9.84 -3.09 -5.45
N ARG A 62 8.57 -2.76 -5.73
CA ARG A 62 7.68 -3.49 -6.66
C ARG A 62 7.62 -4.99 -6.37
N LYS A 63 7.59 -5.36 -5.09
CA LYS A 63 7.43 -6.72 -4.60
C LYS A 63 6.01 -6.96 -4.13
N ASN A 64 5.57 -8.21 -4.13
CA ASN A 64 4.25 -8.61 -3.65
C ASN A 64 4.36 -9.20 -2.23
N THR A 65 4.96 -8.43 -1.31
CA THR A 65 5.07 -8.83 0.09
C THR A 65 3.70 -8.73 0.74
N ARG A 66 3.24 -9.81 1.35
CA ARG A 66 1.98 -9.88 2.10
C ARG A 66 2.28 -10.08 3.57
N ILE A 67 1.32 -9.76 4.44
CA ILE A 67 1.42 -10.19 5.84
C ILE A 67 1.34 -11.71 5.86
N LEU A 68 2.32 -12.33 6.51
CA LEU A 68 2.27 -13.74 6.86
C LEU A 68 1.31 -13.93 8.04
N VAL A 69 0.15 -14.50 7.78
CA VAL A 69 -0.78 -14.98 8.80
C VAL A 69 -0.39 -16.41 9.18
N ARG A 70 -0.18 -16.64 10.48
CA ARG A 70 -0.01 -17.98 11.06
C ARG A 70 -1.31 -18.44 11.69
#